data_AF-A0AAV5SZ13-F1
#
_entry.id   AF-A0AAV5SZ13-F1
#
_cell.length_a   1.000
_cell.length_b   1.000
_cell.length_c   1.000
_cell.angle_alpha   90.00
_cell.angle_beta   90.00
_cell.angle_gamma   90.00
#
_symmetry.space_group_name_H-M   'P 1'
#
loop_
_entity.id
_entity.type
_entity.pdbx_description
1 polymer ?
#
loop_
_entity_poly.entity_id
_entity_poly.type
_entity_poly.pdbx_seq_one_letter_code
_entity_poly.pdbx_strand_id
1 'polypeptide(L)'
;MDLGFHPEIEQFLLFPPLDELKINSTARNRIGFRDNYDNTPNIFSNLLFMLLGKDKNVNVDNVQLTSDEWLNVLKIMSVDNSDRTVQLAVTRSTIARWMRDCKITQACKAHQIVGDFTNLQASSALLELRYRKCWISIQRFAWKESDLPALVELTNFEKPTADMLDEFDDEMMCRMMMSDDVYDMF
;
A
#
# COMPACT_ATOMS: atom_id res chain seq x y z
N MET A 1 23.62 -0.86 -20.90
CA MET A 1 24.04 0.30 -20.10
C MET A 1 22.77 1.09 -19.85
N ASP A 2 22.10 0.82 -18.74
CA ASP A 2 20.88 1.55 -18.36
C ASP A 2 21.31 2.89 -17.78
N LEU A 3 21.23 3.93 -18.60
CA LEU A 3 21.36 5.31 -18.14
C LEU A 3 20.06 5.67 -17.41
N GLY A 4 20.03 5.37 -16.11
CA GLY A 4 18.96 5.82 -15.22
C GLY A 4 19.03 7.33 -15.06
N PHE A 5 18.30 8.06 -15.90
CA PHE A 5 18.05 9.48 -15.68
C PHE A 5 17.12 9.60 -14.47
N HIS A 6 17.69 9.84 -13.29
CA HIS A 6 16.92 10.19 -12.10
C HIS A 6 16.88 11.72 -12.05
N PRO A 7 15.80 12.39 -12.52
CA PRO A 7 15.63 13.80 -12.19
C PRO A 7 15.70 13.94 -10.67
N GLU A 8 16.24 15.07 -10.19
CA GLU A 8 16.13 15.41 -8.77
C GLU A 8 14.66 15.23 -8.39
N ILE A 9 14.38 14.41 -7.38
CA ILE A 9 13.02 13.92 -7.10
C ILE A 9 12.05 15.09 -6.81
N GLU A 10 12.60 16.25 -6.44
CA GLU A 10 11.85 17.49 -6.28
C GLU A 10 11.25 18.02 -7.60
N GLN A 11 11.78 17.64 -8.77
CA GLN A 11 11.20 17.96 -10.08
C GLN A 11 9.83 17.31 -10.27
N PHE A 12 9.50 16.23 -9.56
CA PHE A 12 8.14 15.67 -9.58
C PHE A 12 7.11 16.68 -9.04
N LEU A 13 7.54 17.65 -8.22
CA LEU A 13 6.69 18.73 -7.72
C LEU A 13 6.31 19.74 -8.81
N LEU A 14 7.04 19.81 -9.92
CA LEU A 14 6.76 20.73 -11.03
C LEU A 14 5.65 20.28 -11.98
N PHE A 15 5.33 18.98 -12.01
CA PHE A 15 4.21 18.48 -12.82
C PHE A 15 2.86 18.98 -12.28
N PRO A 16 1.78 19.03 -13.07
CA PRO A 16 0.44 19.16 -12.51
C PRO A 16 0.11 17.96 -11.59
N PRO A 17 -0.87 18.07 -10.68
CA PRO A 17 -1.37 16.94 -9.89
C PRO A 17 -1.70 15.74 -10.78
N LEU A 18 -1.20 14.57 -10.41
CA LEU A 18 -1.43 13.32 -11.11
C LEU A 18 -2.46 12.48 -10.36
N ASP A 19 -3.27 11.73 -11.12
CA ASP A 19 -4.13 10.69 -10.54
C ASP A 19 -3.30 9.57 -9.91
N GLU A 20 -2.13 9.25 -10.49
CA GLU A 20 -1.18 8.28 -9.97
C GLU A 20 0.26 8.74 -10.22
N LEU A 21 1.04 8.88 -9.14
CA LEU A 21 2.48 9.11 -9.18
C LEU A 21 3.23 7.83 -8.77
N LYS A 22 4.15 7.39 -9.63
CA LYS A 22 5.03 6.23 -9.39
C LYS A 22 6.49 6.65 -9.41
N ILE A 23 7.16 6.56 -8.26
CA ILE A 23 8.61 6.70 -8.12
C ILE A 23 9.12 5.36 -7.60
N ASN A 24 9.22 4.39 -8.51
CA ASN A 24 9.60 3.03 -8.17
C ASN A 24 10.69 2.50 -9.09
N SER A 25 11.42 1.52 -8.58
CA SER A 25 12.31 0.68 -9.35
C SER A 25 11.48 -0.21 -10.28
N THR A 26 11.86 -0.32 -11.55
CA THR A 26 11.29 -1.28 -12.52
C THR A 26 11.37 -2.73 -12.02
N ALA A 27 12.15 -3.00 -10.97
CA ALA A 27 12.36 -4.32 -10.37
C ALA A 27 11.19 -4.84 -9.51
N ARG A 28 10.09 -4.08 -9.33
CA ARG A 28 8.96 -4.53 -8.49
C ARG A 28 8.38 -5.90 -8.86
N ASN A 29 8.55 -6.31 -10.11
CA ASN A 29 8.06 -7.59 -10.64
C ASN A 29 9.11 -8.72 -10.66
N ARG A 30 10.34 -8.50 -10.17
CA ARG A 30 11.40 -9.53 -10.19
C ARG A 30 11.64 -10.14 -8.81
N ILE A 31 11.48 -11.45 -8.75
CA ILE A 31 11.92 -12.31 -7.65
C ILE A 31 13.44 -12.11 -7.51
N GLY A 32 13.90 -11.45 -6.44
CA GLY A 32 15.33 -11.11 -6.25
C GLY A 32 15.64 -9.67 -5.86
N PHE A 33 14.76 -9.01 -5.10
CA PHE A 33 14.80 -7.58 -4.72
C PHE A 33 16.06 -7.04 -4.03
N ARG A 34 17.07 -7.86 -3.74
CA ARG A 34 18.27 -7.37 -3.04
C ARG A 34 19.08 -6.41 -3.91
N ASP A 35 19.27 -6.73 -5.19
CA ASP A 35 20.33 -6.08 -5.97
C ASP A 35 19.93 -4.69 -6.54
N ASN A 36 18.64 -4.34 -6.54
CA ASN A 36 18.13 -3.11 -7.14
C ASN A 36 17.54 -2.10 -6.15
N TYR A 37 17.37 -2.47 -4.87
CA TYR A 37 16.90 -1.53 -3.86
C TYR A 37 17.97 -0.45 -3.59
N ASP A 38 19.24 -0.83 -3.65
CA ASP A 38 20.41 0.04 -3.42
C ASP A 38 20.54 1.18 -4.45
N ASN A 39 19.95 1.04 -5.64
CA ASN A 39 20.02 2.05 -6.71
C ASN A 39 18.81 2.99 -6.74
N THR A 40 17.86 2.85 -5.82
CA THR A 40 16.67 3.72 -5.74
C THR A 40 16.90 4.81 -4.71
N PRO A 41 16.76 6.09 -5.04
CA PRO A 41 17.08 7.15 -4.10
C PRO A 41 16.09 7.16 -2.93
N ASN A 42 16.60 7.53 -1.75
CA ASN A 42 15.81 7.61 -0.53
C ASN A 42 14.72 8.69 -0.65
N ILE A 43 13.48 8.33 -0.34
CA ILE A 43 12.37 9.27 -0.22
C ILE A 43 12.21 9.63 1.26
N PHE A 44 12.62 10.83 1.63
CA PHE A 44 12.45 11.36 2.98
C PHE A 44 11.02 11.86 3.22
N SER A 45 10.65 11.98 4.49
CA SER A 45 9.29 12.32 4.93
C SER A 45 8.76 13.63 4.37
N ASN A 46 9.56 14.69 4.35
CA ASN A 46 9.19 16.00 3.79
C ASN A 46 8.71 15.88 2.34
N LEU A 47 9.44 15.15 1.51
CA LEU A 47 9.08 14.91 0.12
C LEU A 47 7.83 14.07 0.02
N LEU A 48 7.73 12.97 0.79
CA LEU A 48 6.52 12.14 0.81
C LEU A 48 5.28 12.97 1.15
N PHE A 49 5.33 13.81 2.17
CA PHE A 49 4.18 14.65 2.55
C PHE A 49 3.80 15.66 1.47
N MET A 50 4.78 16.24 0.76
CA MET A 50 4.49 17.09 -0.40
C MET A 50 3.79 16.32 -1.52
N LEU A 51 4.24 15.09 -1.80
CA LEU A 51 3.60 14.22 -2.80
C LEU A 51 2.18 13.82 -2.38
N LEU A 52 1.96 13.43 -1.12
CA LEU A 52 0.63 13.10 -0.59
C LEU A 52 -0.33 14.30 -0.63
N GLY A 53 0.17 15.52 -0.42
CA GLY A 53 -0.62 16.73 -0.52
C GLY A 53 -1.03 17.10 -1.94
N LYS A 54 -0.29 16.61 -2.94
CA LYS A 54 -0.45 16.99 -4.35
C LYS A 54 -1.16 15.93 -5.18
N ASP A 55 -0.72 14.67 -5.08
CA ASP A 55 -1.14 13.59 -5.96
C ASP A 55 -2.14 12.67 -5.26
N LYS A 56 -3.11 12.15 -6.02
CA LYS A 56 -4.20 11.32 -5.46
C LYS A 56 -3.67 9.98 -4.98
N ASN A 57 -2.99 9.25 -5.86
CA ASN A 57 -2.37 7.96 -5.54
C ASN A 57 -0.85 8.10 -5.61
N VAL A 58 -0.15 7.72 -4.54
CA VAL A 58 1.30 7.88 -4.42
C VAL A 58 1.96 6.53 -4.23
N ASN A 59 2.92 6.23 -5.10
CA ASN A 59 3.57 4.94 -5.13
C ASN A 59 5.08 5.10 -5.16
N VAL A 60 5.73 4.88 -4.01
CA VAL A 60 7.14 5.24 -3.81
C VAL A 60 7.95 4.08 -3.21
N ASP A 61 9.17 3.92 -3.69
CA ASP A 61 10.14 2.98 -3.13
C ASP A 61 11.10 3.69 -2.16
N ASN A 62 11.78 2.90 -1.31
CA ASN A 62 12.84 3.33 -0.42
C ASN A 62 12.50 4.54 0.48
N VAL A 63 11.35 4.44 1.15
CA VAL A 63 10.83 5.50 2.02
C VAL A 63 11.47 5.44 3.39
N GLN A 64 11.99 6.57 3.85
CA GLN A 64 12.63 6.73 5.16
C GLN A 64 11.70 7.54 6.09
N LEU A 65 10.86 6.84 6.86
CA LEU A 65 10.01 7.46 7.88
C LEU A 65 10.35 6.93 9.29
N THR A 66 10.29 7.84 10.25
CA THR A 66 10.13 7.52 11.67
C THR A 66 8.73 6.97 11.93
N SER A 67 8.54 6.36 13.11
CA SER A 67 7.23 5.85 13.54
C SER A 67 6.18 6.96 13.67
N ASP A 68 6.59 8.16 14.10
CA ASP A 68 5.70 9.33 14.21
C ASP A 68 5.28 9.85 12.84
N GLU A 69 6.21 9.89 11.87
CA GLU A 69 5.90 10.28 10.49
C GLU A 69 4.99 9.26 9.80
N TRP A 70 5.22 7.96 10.04
CA TRP A 70 4.30 6.90 9.62
C TRP A 70 2.88 7.11 10.18
N LEU A 71 2.77 7.38 11.49
CA LEU A 71 1.48 7.71 12.10
C LEU A 71 0.84 8.96 11.48
N ASN A 72 1.62 9.94 11.07
CA ASN A 72 1.10 11.12 10.38
C ASN A 72 0.59 10.80 8.97
N VAL A 73 1.26 9.91 8.21
CA VAL A 73 0.73 9.39 6.94
C VAL A 73 -0.63 8.73 7.15
N LEU A 74 -0.75 7.87 8.16
CA LEU A 74 -2.01 7.21 8.50
C LEU A 74 -3.12 8.21 8.89
N LYS A 75 -2.78 9.25 9.67
CA LYS A 75 -3.74 10.30 10.03
C LYS A 75 -4.24 11.04 8.80
N ILE A 76 -3.34 11.46 7.89
CA ILE A 76 -3.69 12.13 6.63
C ILE A 76 -4.66 11.25 5.84
N MET A 77 -4.29 9.99 5.60
CA MET A 77 -5.14 9.05 4.88
C MET A 77 -6.50 8.84 5.57
N SER A 78 -6.56 8.87 6.89
CA SER A 78 -7.80 8.58 7.65
C SER A 78 -8.83 9.70 7.64
N VAL A 79 -8.40 10.93 7.38
CA VAL A 79 -9.26 12.13 7.32
C VAL A 79 -9.54 12.56 5.88
N ASP A 80 -8.80 12.03 4.90
CA ASP A 80 -9.05 12.28 3.50
C ASP A 80 -10.36 11.61 3.07
N ASN A 81 -11.24 12.38 2.42
CA ASN A 81 -12.55 11.93 1.94
C ASN A 81 -12.51 11.46 0.48
N SER A 82 -11.38 11.61 -0.21
CA SER A 82 -11.18 11.10 -1.56
C SER A 82 -10.65 9.68 -1.51
N ASP A 83 -11.08 8.81 -2.43
CA ASP A 83 -10.55 7.44 -2.53
C ASP A 83 -9.10 7.50 -2.96
N ARG A 84 -8.18 7.05 -2.10
CA ARG A 84 -6.74 7.10 -2.31
C ARG A 84 -6.06 5.80 -1.97
N THR A 85 -5.03 5.51 -2.74
CA THR A 85 -4.09 4.42 -2.53
C THR A 85 -2.69 4.97 -2.38
N VAL A 86 -2.01 4.58 -1.31
CA VAL A 86 -0.59 4.87 -1.09
C VAL A 86 0.16 3.56 -0.97
N GLN A 87 1.17 3.38 -1.82
CA GLN A 87 2.02 2.19 -1.81
C GLN A 87 3.45 2.60 -1.48
N LEU A 88 4.00 2.01 -0.43
CA LEU A 88 5.35 2.28 0.05
C LEU A 88 6.15 0.97 0.07
N ALA A 89 7.33 0.95 -0.55
CA ALA A 89 8.29 -0.12 -0.31
C ALA A 89 9.27 0.28 0.79
N VAL A 90 9.29 -0.48 1.88
CA VAL A 90 10.02 -0.16 3.12
C VAL A 90 10.71 -1.42 3.64
N THR A 91 11.85 -1.29 4.31
CA THR A 91 12.52 -2.45 4.92
C THR A 91 11.65 -3.09 6.01
N ARG A 92 11.74 -4.42 6.14
CA ARG A 92 11.03 -5.17 7.19
C ARG A 92 11.42 -4.71 8.59
N SER A 93 12.69 -4.40 8.80
CA SER A 93 13.20 -3.84 10.06
C SER A 93 12.47 -2.55 10.46
N THR A 94 12.28 -1.63 9.50
CA THR A 94 11.55 -0.38 9.72
C THR A 94 10.08 -0.62 10.02
N ILE A 95 9.40 -1.48 9.26
CA ILE A 95 7.99 -1.81 9.54
C ILE A 95 7.84 -2.46 10.92
N ALA A 96 8.71 -3.43 11.26
CA ALA A 96 8.66 -4.09 12.57
C ALA A 96 8.89 -3.09 13.72
N ARG A 97 9.71 -2.05 13.52
CA ARG A 97 9.85 -0.94 14.47
C ARG A 97 8.56 -0.11 14.56
N TRP A 98 7.97 0.32 13.44
CA TRP A 98 6.70 1.06 13.45
C TRP A 98 5.59 0.30 14.20
N MET A 99 5.47 -1.01 13.94
CA MET A 99 4.49 -1.86 14.61
C MET A 99 4.73 -1.94 16.12
N ARG A 100 5.99 -2.17 16.55
CA ARG A 100 6.35 -2.22 17.98
C ARG A 100 6.07 -0.90 18.69
N ASP A 101 6.39 0.23 18.08
CA ASP A 101 6.13 1.56 18.66
C ASP A 101 4.62 1.82 18.80
N CYS A 102 3.82 1.25 17.90
CA CYS A 102 2.35 1.22 17.99
C CYS A 102 1.81 0.11 18.91
N LYS A 103 2.68 -0.65 19.61
CA LYS A 103 2.36 -1.81 20.46
C LYS A 103 1.68 -2.98 19.72
N ILE A 104 1.78 -3.01 18.40
CA ILE A 104 1.33 -4.13 17.57
C ILE A 104 2.46 -5.16 17.53
N THR A 105 2.16 -6.38 17.93
CA THR A 105 3.13 -7.47 18.04
C THR A 105 2.61 -8.74 17.39
N GLN A 106 3.48 -9.73 17.19
CA GLN A 106 3.09 -11.04 16.69
C GLN A 106 2.05 -11.75 17.59
N ALA A 107 2.00 -11.40 18.87
CA ALA A 107 1.04 -11.97 19.81
C ALA A 107 -0.37 -11.36 19.68
N CYS A 108 -0.54 -10.30 18.88
CA CYS A 108 -1.84 -9.70 18.66
C CYS A 108 -2.76 -10.68 17.92
N LYS A 109 -3.96 -10.88 18.46
CA LYS A 109 -4.97 -11.76 17.86
C LYS A 109 -5.72 -11.03 16.76
N ALA A 110 -6.34 -11.77 15.84
CA ALA A 110 -7.28 -11.19 14.88
C ALA A 110 -8.42 -10.48 15.62
N HIS A 111 -8.86 -9.36 15.05
CA HIS A 111 -9.81 -8.38 15.60
C HIS A 111 -9.41 -7.72 16.91
N GLN A 112 -8.19 -7.93 17.40
CA GLN A 112 -7.70 -7.22 18.58
C GLN A 112 -7.48 -5.74 18.26
N ILE A 113 -8.00 -4.88 19.14
CA ILE A 113 -7.81 -3.43 19.06
C ILE A 113 -6.63 -3.03 19.94
N VAL A 114 -5.70 -2.26 19.38
CA VAL A 114 -4.53 -1.69 20.06
C VAL A 114 -4.45 -0.21 19.70
N GLY A 115 -4.89 0.66 20.62
CA GLY A 115 -5.03 2.09 20.32
C GLY A 115 -6.06 2.30 19.20
N ASP A 116 -5.65 3.01 18.15
CA ASP A 116 -6.48 3.28 16.95
C ASP A 116 -6.39 2.15 15.89
N PHE A 117 -5.58 1.11 16.15
CA PHE A 117 -5.41 -0.01 15.23
C PHE A 117 -6.32 -1.18 15.59
N THR A 118 -6.90 -1.80 14.56
CA THR A 118 -7.52 -3.12 14.64
C THR A 118 -6.68 -4.08 13.83
N ASN A 119 -6.22 -5.17 14.45
CA ASN A 119 -5.56 -6.25 13.74
C ASN A 119 -6.62 -7.06 12.99
N LEU A 120 -6.54 -7.17 11.67
CA LEU A 120 -7.54 -7.90 10.88
C LEU A 120 -7.08 -9.34 10.65
N GLN A 121 -5.85 -9.49 10.17
CA GLN A 121 -5.26 -10.78 9.90
C GLN A 121 -3.74 -10.70 10.01
N ALA A 122 -3.12 -11.72 10.60
CA ALA A 122 -1.68 -11.88 10.57
C ALA A 122 -1.35 -13.32 10.13
N SER A 123 -0.72 -13.46 8.96
CA SER A 123 -0.12 -14.70 8.48
C SER A 123 1.40 -14.59 8.48
N SER A 124 2.10 -15.65 8.05
CA SER A 124 3.56 -15.67 8.00
C SER A 124 4.19 -14.68 7.01
N ALA A 125 3.40 -14.16 6.05
CA ALA A 125 3.89 -13.25 5.00
C ALA A 125 2.99 -12.04 4.75
N LEU A 126 1.84 -11.94 5.41
CA LEU A 126 0.86 -10.87 5.26
C LEU A 126 0.42 -10.37 6.63
N LEU A 127 0.45 -9.06 6.83
CA LEU A 127 -0.14 -8.41 8.00
C LEU A 127 -1.17 -7.40 7.51
N GLU A 128 -2.41 -7.57 7.93
CA GLU A 128 -3.53 -6.69 7.62
C GLU A 128 -4.02 -6.00 8.88
N LEU A 129 -4.06 -4.68 8.81
CA LEU A 129 -4.48 -3.82 9.90
C LEU A 129 -5.50 -2.81 9.38
N ARG A 130 -6.31 -2.30 10.30
CA ARG A 130 -7.16 -1.14 10.07
C ARG A 130 -6.75 -0.05 11.04
N TYR A 131 -6.40 1.13 10.52
CA TYR A 131 -6.25 2.35 11.31
C TYR A 131 -7.42 3.28 11.02
N ARG A 132 -8.39 3.37 11.95
CA ARG A 132 -9.64 4.13 11.72
C ARG A 132 -10.34 3.70 10.42
N LYS A 133 -10.40 4.59 9.41
CA LYS A 133 -10.98 4.31 8.08
C LYS A 133 -9.98 3.70 7.08
N CYS A 134 -8.69 3.67 7.41
CA CYS A 134 -7.65 3.16 6.51
C CYS A 134 -7.44 1.67 6.66
N TRP A 135 -7.42 0.98 5.54
CA TRP A 135 -6.92 -0.38 5.41
C TRP A 135 -5.43 -0.34 5.14
N ILE A 136 -4.70 -1.23 5.81
CA ILE A 136 -3.25 -1.36 5.73
C ILE A 136 -2.96 -2.81 5.40
N SER A 137 -2.33 -3.07 4.25
CA SER A 137 -1.89 -4.40 3.86
C SER A 137 -0.38 -4.40 3.74
N ILE A 138 0.30 -5.24 4.51
CA ILE A 138 1.74 -5.35 4.52
C ILE A 138 2.13 -6.72 4.01
N GLN A 139 2.59 -6.76 2.76
CA GLN A 139 3.01 -7.98 2.09
C GLN A 139 4.48 -8.26 2.29
N ARG A 140 4.83 -9.55 2.27
CA ARG A 140 6.20 -10.06 2.48
C ARG A 140 6.74 -9.60 3.83
N PHE A 141 5.87 -9.43 4.84
CA PHE A 141 6.27 -9.02 6.17
C PHE A 141 6.80 -10.21 6.97
N ALA A 142 7.79 -9.94 7.81
CA ALA A 142 8.22 -10.85 8.86
C ALA A 142 8.62 -10.03 10.08
N TRP A 143 8.24 -10.49 11.27
CA TRP A 143 8.60 -9.83 12.54
C TRP A 143 10.11 -9.85 12.81
N LYS A 144 10.85 -10.76 12.18
CA LYS A 144 12.31 -10.81 12.25
C LYS A 144 12.89 -9.62 11.49
N GLU A 145 13.69 -8.83 12.17
CA GLU A 145 14.41 -7.70 11.59
C GLU A 145 15.27 -8.16 10.41
N SER A 146 15.10 -7.47 9.28
CA SER A 146 15.78 -7.77 8.02
C SER A 146 15.71 -6.53 7.14
N ASP A 147 16.78 -6.29 6.38
CA ASP A 147 16.84 -5.20 5.40
C ASP A 147 16.17 -5.57 4.07
N LEU A 148 15.54 -6.74 4.00
CA LEU A 148 14.70 -7.09 2.86
C LEU A 148 13.48 -6.16 2.81
N PRO A 149 13.06 -5.72 1.62
CA PRO A 149 11.89 -4.87 1.47
C PRO A 149 10.59 -5.66 1.72
N ALA A 150 9.61 -4.94 2.22
CA ALA A 150 8.21 -5.32 2.28
C ALA A 150 7.37 -4.19 1.65
N LEU A 151 6.20 -4.57 1.14
CA LEU A 151 5.30 -3.64 0.48
C LEU A 151 4.18 -3.29 1.46
N VAL A 152 4.01 -2.00 1.71
CA VAL A 152 2.92 -1.44 2.49
C VAL A 152 1.95 -0.81 1.51
N GLU A 153 0.70 -1.26 1.52
CA GLU A 153 -0.41 -0.63 0.81
C GLU A 153 -1.37 -0.03 1.82
N LEU A 154 -1.73 1.22 1.60
CA LEU A 154 -2.69 2.00 2.38
C LEU A 154 -3.84 2.41 1.47
N THR A 155 -5.08 2.11 1.88
CA THR A 155 -6.28 2.57 1.18
C THR A 155 -7.27 3.15 2.19
N ASN A 156 -7.90 4.28 1.87
CA ASN A 156 -8.92 4.90 2.73
C ASN A 156 -10.37 4.67 2.26
N PHE A 157 -10.56 3.88 1.21
CA PHE A 157 -11.86 3.38 0.76
C PHE A 157 -12.06 1.93 1.20
N GLU A 158 -13.32 1.47 1.18
CA GLU A 158 -13.63 0.07 1.48
C GLU A 158 -13.05 -0.84 0.41
N LYS A 159 -12.23 -1.80 0.82
CA LYS A 159 -11.88 -2.91 -0.06
C LYS A 159 -13.11 -3.82 -0.17
N PRO A 160 -13.49 -4.28 -1.37
CA PRO A 160 -14.47 -5.34 -1.49
C PRO A 160 -14.00 -6.50 -0.62
N THR A 161 -14.84 -6.93 0.32
CA THR A 161 -14.57 -8.15 1.08
C THR A 161 -14.59 -9.33 0.11
N ALA A 162 -13.91 -10.44 0.44
CA ALA A 162 -13.97 -11.65 -0.36
C ALA A 162 -15.44 -12.08 -0.61
N ASP A 163 -16.31 -11.89 0.38
CA ASP A 163 -17.75 -12.14 0.28
C ASP A 163 -18.45 -11.28 -0.80
N MET A 164 -17.95 -10.07 -1.10
CA MET A 164 -18.48 -9.22 -2.17
C MET A 164 -17.98 -9.62 -3.55
N LEU A 165 -16.84 -10.32 -3.65
CA LEU A 165 -16.35 -10.83 -4.94
C LEU A 165 -17.16 -12.06 -5.39
N ASP A 166 -17.59 -12.89 -4.45
CA ASP A 166 -18.49 -14.02 -4.74
C ASP A 166 -19.86 -13.52 -5.23
N GLU A 167 -20.41 -12.42 -4.67
CA GLU A 167 -21.66 -11.82 -5.16
C GLU A 167 -21.52 -11.19 -6.56
N PHE A 168 -20.36 -10.63 -6.90
CA PHE A 168 -20.09 -10.08 -8.23
C PHE A 168 -19.96 -11.18 -9.30
N ASP A 169 -19.35 -12.32 -8.96
CA ASP A 169 -19.27 -13.47 -9.87
C ASP A 169 -20.65 -14.12 -10.07
N ASP A 170 -21.48 -14.22 -9.03
CA ASP A 170 -22.84 -14.76 -9.13
C ASP A 170 -23.80 -13.84 -9.92
N GLU A 171 -23.71 -12.52 -9.75
CA GLU A 171 -24.54 -11.57 -10.49
C GLU A 171 -24.12 -11.47 -11.98
N MET A 172 -22.81 -11.57 -12.26
CA MET A 172 -22.28 -11.59 -13.62
C MET A 172 -22.62 -12.90 -14.35
N MET A 173 -22.57 -14.04 -13.66
CA MET A 173 -23.01 -15.34 -14.20
C MET A 173 -24.53 -15.39 -14.43
N CYS A 174 -25.35 -14.80 -13.55
CA CYS A 174 -26.79 -14.69 -13.77
C CYS A 174 -27.14 -13.81 -14.97
N ARG A 175 -26.39 -12.73 -15.22
CA ARG A 175 -26.60 -11.87 -16.41
C ARG A 175 -26.15 -12.53 -17.71
N MET A 176 -25.07 -13.32 -17.69
CA MET A 176 -24.62 -14.06 -18.87
C MET A 176 -25.53 -15.26 -19.19
N MET A 177 -26.14 -15.90 -18.19
CA MET A 177 -27.12 -16.98 -18.43
C MET A 177 -28.51 -16.48 -18.86
N MET A 178 -28.79 -15.18 -18.74
CA MET A 178 -30.05 -14.57 -19.22
C MET A 178 -29.91 -13.85 -20.57
N SER A 179 -28.73 -13.85 -21.19
CA SER A 179 -28.52 -13.21 -22.51
C SER A 179 -28.60 -14.14 -23.72
N ASP A 180 -28.80 -15.45 -23.53
CA ASP A 180 -28.80 -16.44 -24.62
C ASP A 180 -30.18 -16.67 -25.30
N ASP A 181 -31.22 -15.91 -24.95
CA ASP A 181 -32.58 -16.11 -25.49
C ASP A 181 -33.01 -15.14 -26.60
N VAL A 182 -32.09 -14.41 -27.24
CA VAL A 182 -32.46 -13.58 -28.40
C VAL A 182 -31.37 -13.62 -29.46
N TYR A 183 -31.32 -14.67 -30.27
CA TYR A 183 -30.98 -14.59 -31.70
C TYR A 183 -31.25 -15.96 -32.36
N ASP A 184 -32.48 -16.17 -32.82
CA ASP A 184 -32.78 -16.94 -34.04
C ASP A 184 -34.27 -16.79 -34.41
N MET A 185 -34.62 -15.60 -34.88
CA MET A 185 -35.67 -15.41 -35.89
C MET A 185 -35.27 -14.19 -36.70
N PHE A 186 -34.63 -14.41 -37.85
CA PHE A 186 -34.89 -13.75 -39.15
C PHE A 186 -34.07 -14.42 -40.25
#